data_AF-A0A2A5GCM6-F1
#
_entry.id   AF-A0A2A5GCM6-F1
#
_cell.length_a   1.000
_cell.length_b   1.000
_cell.length_c   1.000
_cell.angle_alpha   90.00
_cell.angle_beta   90.00
_cell.angle_gamma   90.00
#
_symmetry.space_group_name_H-M   'P 1'
#
loop_
_entity.id
_entity.type
_entity.pdbx_description
1 polymer ?
#
loop_
_entity_poly.entity_id
_entity_poly.type
_entity_poly.pdbx_seq_one_letter_code
_entity_poly.pdbx_strand_id
1 'polypeptide(L)'
;MTREEALNTAVKIVGGQTALANALSVKTGRGIRQQHIWNWLNRDGGLPAAYAPLVQSLCEEYGGSISCHDLCPEFYPMGASEPVSAN
;
A
#
# COMPACT_ATOMS: atom_id res chain seq x y z
N MET A 1 12.71 5.30 -4.95
CA MET A 1 11.42 5.79 -4.45
C MET A 1 11.39 5.55 -2.96
N THR A 2 10.98 6.55 -2.16
CA THR A 2 10.75 6.37 -0.73
C THR A 2 9.38 5.75 -0.47
N ARG A 3 9.15 5.25 0.76
CA ARG A 3 7.85 4.66 1.14
C ARG A 3 6.71 5.67 1.04
N GLU A 4 6.98 6.92 1.43
CA GLU A 4 6.03 8.03 1.30
C GLU A 4 5.74 8.37 -0.16
N GLU A 5 6.76 8.42 -1.02
CA GLU A 5 6.58 8.64 -2.46
C GLU A 5 5.74 7.52 -3.10
N ALA A 6 5.98 6.27 -2.69
CA ALA A 6 5.20 5.12 -3.13
C ALA A 6 3.75 5.26 -2.69
N LEU A 7 3.49 5.48 -1.39
CA LEU A 7 2.13 5.68 -0.89
C LEU A 7 1.44 6.88 -1.57
N ASN A 8 2.15 7.98 -1.83
CA ASN A 8 1.59 9.14 -2.52
C ASN A 8 1.23 8.80 -3.97
N THR A 9 2.03 7.97 -4.64
CA THR A 9 1.73 7.46 -5.98
C THR A 9 0.47 6.61 -5.96
N ALA A 10 0.33 5.69 -4.99
CA ALA A 10 -0.88 4.90 -4.80
C ALA A 10 -2.12 5.78 -4.55
N VAL A 11 -1.98 6.83 -3.72
CA VAL A 11 -3.04 7.82 -3.48
C VAL A 11 -3.49 8.48 -4.78
N LYS A 12 -2.56 8.85 -5.67
CA LYS A 12 -2.90 9.46 -6.97
C LYS A 12 -3.60 8.47 -7.91
N ILE A 13 -3.12 7.22 -7.98
CA ILE A 13 -3.72 6.17 -8.81
C ILE A 13 -5.18 5.94 -8.42
N VAL A 14 -5.46 5.82 -7.11
CA VAL A 14 -6.81 5.53 -6.61
C VAL A 14 -7.73 6.77 -6.62
N GLY A 15 -7.20 7.96 -6.90
CA GLY A 15 -7.98 9.19 -7.03
C GLY A 15 -8.07 10.06 -5.77
N GLY A 16 -7.15 9.89 -4.81
CA GLY A 16 -6.98 10.75 -3.65
C GLY A 16 -7.05 10.03 -2.31
N GLN A 17 -6.70 10.73 -1.21
CA GLN A 17 -6.62 10.12 0.12
C GLN A 17 -7.97 9.58 0.61
N THR A 18 -9.07 10.30 0.34
CA THR A 18 -10.43 9.86 0.68
C THR A 18 -10.83 8.62 -0.12
N ALA A 19 -10.52 8.60 -1.42
CA ALA A 19 -10.82 7.46 -2.28
C ALA A 19 -10.06 6.20 -1.82
N LEU A 20 -8.76 6.34 -1.54
CA LEU A 20 -7.95 5.24 -1.02
C LEU A 20 -8.45 4.74 0.35
N ALA A 21 -8.81 5.64 1.26
CA ALA A 21 -9.36 5.27 2.56
C ALA A 21 -10.68 4.48 2.44
N ASN A 22 -11.59 4.93 1.57
CA ASN A 22 -12.85 4.24 1.32
C ASN A 22 -12.61 2.85 0.70
N ALA A 23 -11.75 2.76 -0.31
CA ALA A 23 -11.43 1.51 -0.97
C ALA A 23 -10.78 0.49 0.00
N LEU A 24 -9.85 0.94 0.85
CA LEU A 24 -9.28 0.11 1.91
C LEU A 24 -10.32 -0.28 2.96
N SER A 25 -11.27 0.58 3.26
CA SER A 25 -12.36 0.24 4.19
C SER A 25 -13.22 -0.91 3.67
N VAL A 26 -13.56 -0.86 2.37
CA VAL A 26 -14.32 -1.93 1.71
C VAL A 26 -13.52 -3.23 1.69
N LYS A 27 -12.24 -3.20 1.28
CA LYS A 27 -11.39 -4.41 1.22
C LYS A 27 -11.14 -5.05 2.59
N THR A 28 -11.00 -4.25 3.64
CA THR A 28 -10.65 -4.76 4.99
C THR A 28 -11.86 -5.02 5.88
N GLY A 29 -13.03 -4.47 5.55
CA GLY A 29 -14.19 -4.42 6.44
C GLY A 29 -14.00 -3.52 7.67
N ARG A 30 -12.89 -2.77 7.75
CA ARG A 30 -12.58 -1.86 8.88
C ARG A 30 -12.75 -0.41 8.45
N GLY A 31 -13.19 0.46 9.34
CA GLY A 31 -13.35 1.89 9.04
C GLY A 31 -12.01 2.63 8.92
N ILE A 32 -11.48 2.74 7.71
CA ILE A 32 -10.30 3.54 7.38
C ILE A 32 -10.76 4.93 6.89
N ARG A 33 -10.34 5.96 7.62
CA ARG A 33 -10.62 7.37 7.31
C ARG A 33 -9.46 8.04 6.57
N GLN A 34 -9.74 9.06 5.77
CA GLN A 34 -8.73 9.88 5.07
C GLN A 34 -7.60 10.38 5.99
N GLN A 35 -7.91 10.72 7.25
CA GLN A 35 -6.90 11.12 8.25
C GLN A 35 -5.83 10.05 8.51
N HIS A 36 -6.16 8.75 8.41
CA HIS A 36 -5.15 7.69 8.54
C HIS A 36 -4.16 7.75 7.39
N ILE A 37 -4.64 7.95 6.16
CA ILE A 37 -3.79 8.08 4.98
C ILE A 37 -2.89 9.32 5.11
N TRP A 38 -3.44 10.42 5.62
CA TRP A 38 -2.65 11.62 5.90
C TRP A 38 -1.56 11.37 6.93
N ASN A 39 -1.87 10.67 8.04
CA ASN A 39 -0.88 10.31 9.06
C ASN A 39 0.24 9.44 8.47
N TRP A 40 -0.11 8.44 7.65
CA TRP A 40 0.88 7.57 6.98
C TRP A 40 1.83 8.36 6.08
N LEU A 41 1.32 9.37 5.37
CA LEU A 41 2.09 10.19 4.45
C LEU A 41 2.96 11.27 5.11
N ASN A 42 2.55 11.80 6.26
CA ASN A 42 3.14 13.03 6.81
C ASN A 42 3.75 12.86 8.21
N ARG A 43 3.48 11.73 8.87
CA ARG A 43 3.90 11.48 10.26
C ARG A 43 4.59 10.13 10.42
N ASP A 44 4.04 9.07 9.83
CA ASP A 44 4.49 7.71 10.10
C ASP A 44 5.57 7.20 9.11
N GLY A 45 5.86 7.95 8.04
CA GLY A 45 6.90 7.57 7.06
C GLY A 45 6.48 6.45 6.11
N GLY A 46 5.18 6.16 6.00
CA GLY A 46 4.63 5.07 5.21
C GLY A 46 3.39 4.42 5.84
N LEU A 47 2.80 3.47 5.13
CA LEU A 47 1.65 2.69 5.60
C LEU A 47 2.12 1.46 6.42
N PRO A 48 1.29 0.94 7.35
CA PRO A 48 1.61 -0.30 8.07
C PRO A 48 1.65 -1.51 7.14
N ALA A 49 2.70 -2.33 7.20
CA ALA A 49 2.99 -3.39 6.22
C ALA A 49 1.84 -4.34 5.85
N ALA A 50 0.89 -4.57 6.76
CA ALA A 50 -0.30 -5.37 6.51
C ALA A 50 -1.22 -4.79 5.41
N TYR A 51 -1.15 -3.48 5.15
CA TYR A 51 -1.94 -2.82 4.10
C TYR A 51 -1.26 -2.85 2.72
N ALA A 52 0.04 -3.17 2.62
CA ALA A 52 0.77 -3.10 1.35
C ALA A 52 0.16 -3.98 0.24
N PRO A 53 -0.22 -5.26 0.48
CA PRO A 53 -0.83 -6.11 -0.55
C PRO A 53 -2.19 -5.58 -1.02
N LEU A 54 -2.95 -4.98 -0.10
CA LEU A 54 -4.26 -4.40 -0.40
C LEU A 54 -4.12 -3.14 -1.26
N VAL A 55 -3.15 -2.29 -0.94
CA VAL A 55 -2.87 -1.07 -1.71
C VAL A 55 -2.32 -1.41 -3.10
N GLN A 56 -1.44 -2.40 -3.22
CA GLN A 56 -0.98 -2.91 -4.53
C GLN A 56 -2.17 -3.37 -5.38
N SER A 57 -3.02 -4.26 -4.83
CA SER A 57 -4.21 -4.77 -5.53
C SER A 57 -5.17 -3.64 -5.94
N LEU A 58 -5.35 -2.62 -5.11
CA LEU A 58 -6.14 -1.43 -5.48
C LEU A 58 -5.50 -0.64 -6.62
N CYS A 59 -4.18 -0.47 -6.62
CA CYS A 59 -3.52 0.25 -7.72
C CYS A 59 -3.74 -0.47 -9.05
N GLU A 60 -3.64 -1.80 -9.07
CA GLU A 60 -3.89 -2.63 -10.26
C GLU A 60 -5.36 -2.49 -10.74
N GLU A 61 -6.33 -2.55 -9.83
CA GLU A 61 -7.76 -2.36 -10.13
C GLU A 61 -8.08 -0.98 -10.75
N TYR A 62 -7.33 0.05 -10.36
CA TYR A 62 -7.49 1.42 -10.85
C TYR A 62 -6.59 1.74 -12.07
N GLY A 63 -5.93 0.73 -12.65
CA GLY A 63 -5.13 0.86 -13.88
C GLY A 63 -3.71 1.41 -13.67
N GLY A 64 -3.24 1.45 -12.43
CA GLY A 64 -1.85 1.76 -12.07
C GLY A 64 -1.09 0.52 -11.59
N SER A 65 0.16 0.71 -11.18
CA SER A 65 0.97 -0.36 -10.61
C SER A 65 1.91 0.19 -9.54
N ILE A 66 1.95 -0.47 -8.39
CA ILE A 66 2.91 -0.22 -7.32
C ILE A 66 3.15 -1.52 -6.57
N SER A 67 4.40 -1.86 -6.27
CA SER A 67 4.69 -3.13 -5.61
C SER A 67 4.64 -3.01 -4.09
N CYS A 68 4.40 -4.13 -3.40
CA CYS A 68 4.58 -4.20 -1.95
C CYS A 68 6.01 -3.84 -1.51
N HIS A 69 7.02 -4.12 -2.34
CA HIS A 69 8.40 -3.73 -2.10
C HIS A 69 8.57 -2.21 -2.08
N ASP A 70 7.94 -1.48 -3.01
CA ASP A 70 7.98 -0.01 -3.03
C ASP A 70 7.32 0.60 -1.78
N LEU A 71 6.20 0.00 -1.34
CA LEU A 71 5.45 0.46 -0.17
C LEU A 71 6.13 0.12 1.15
N CYS A 72 6.70 -1.08 1.27
CA CYS A 72 7.20 -1.67 2.52
C CYS A 72 8.42 -2.59 2.26
N PRO A 73 9.58 -2.05 1.85
CA PRO A 73 10.72 -2.85 1.41
C PRO A 73 11.30 -3.75 2.50
N GLU A 74 11.17 -3.35 3.77
CA GLU A 74 11.63 -4.13 4.93
C GLU A 74 10.84 -5.43 5.14
N PHE A 75 9.56 -5.44 4.75
CA PHE A 75 8.66 -6.58 4.92
C PHE A 75 8.50 -7.40 3.63
N TYR A 76 8.77 -6.77 2.48
CA TYR A 76 8.64 -7.38 1.17
C TYR A 76 9.94 -7.16 0.36
N PRO A 77 11.03 -7.89 0.68
CA PRO A 77 12.28 -7.75 -0.06
C PRO A 77 12.14 -8.26 -1.50
N MET A 78 12.81 -7.59 -2.43
CA MET A 78 12.80 -7.95 -3.85
C MET A 78 13.45 -9.33 -4.00
N GLY A 79 12.67 -10.33 -4.44
CA GLY A 79 13.14 -11.72 -4.57
C GLY A 79 12.55 -12.72 -3.57
N ALA A 80 11.55 -12.34 -2.75
CA ALA A 80 10.80 -13.28 -1.91
C ALA A 80 9.79 -14.15 -2.69
N SER A 81 10.12 -14.57 -3.91
CA SER A 81 9.41 -15.65 -4.59
C SER A 81 10.02 -16.99 -4.15
N GLU A 82 9.29 -17.61 -3.22
CA GLU A 82 9.24 -19.04 -2.87
C GLU A 82 10.20 -19.59 -1.78
N PRO A 83 9.66 -20.40 -0.84
CA PRO A 83 10.48 -21.27 -0.01
C PRO A 83 11.17 -22.29 -0.92
N VAL A 84 12.49 -22.42 -0.77
CA VAL A 84 13.23 -23.53 -1.39
C VAL A 84 12.58 -24.82 -0.87
N SER A 85 12.06 -25.65 -1.78
CA SER A 85 11.66 -27.00 -1.43
C SER A 85 12.85 -27.67 -0.74
N ALA A 86 12.65 -28.10 0.51
CA ALA A 86 13.58 -28.95 1.22
C ALA A 86 13.70 -30.28 0.45
N ASN A 87 14.93 -30.64 0.10
CA ASN A 87 15.29 -31.93 -0.49
C ASN A 87 15.60 -32.94 0.63
#